data_AF-A0AAW7Z4V1-F1
#
_entry.id   AF-A0AAW7Z4V1-F1
#
_cell.length_a   1.000
_cell.length_b   1.000
_cell.length_c   1.000
_cell.angle_alpha   90.00
_cell.angle_beta   90.00
_cell.angle_gamma   90.00
#
_symmetry.space_group_name_H-M   'P 1'
#
loop_
_entity.id
_entity.type
_entity.pdbx_description
1 polymer ?
#
loop_
_entity_poly.entity_id
_entity_poly.type
_entity_poly.pdbx_seq_one_letter_code
_entity_poly.pdbx_strand_id
1 'polypeptide(L)'
;MDTGFLILLVSCLSGFIYLTIGYLLTFKQKADVLNGIDFSKIADLPAFCKYVGNSFLLSGAVQILVGVLAYLAYLNLMLFIAIFVLFSTLPIIYVVKAMRKFQKSAS
;
A
#
# COMPACT_ATOMS: atom_id res chain seq x y z
N MET A 1 21.11 19.23 4.05
CA MET A 1 20.10 18.49 3.28
C MET A 1 18.84 19.32 3.29
N ASP A 2 18.35 19.73 2.13
CA ASP A 2 17.12 20.53 2.05
C ASP A 2 15.91 19.68 2.45
N THR A 3 14.99 20.24 3.24
CA THR A 3 13.78 19.56 3.73
C THR A 3 12.96 18.96 2.58
N GLY A 4 12.91 19.62 1.42
CA GLY A 4 12.23 19.10 0.23
C GLY A 4 12.88 17.82 -0.32
N PHE A 5 14.22 17.75 -0.32
CA PHE A 5 14.93 16.55 -0.77
C PHE A 5 14.72 15.37 0.19
N LEU A 6 14.67 15.64 1.51
CA LEU A 6 14.31 14.63 2.50
C LEU A 6 12.90 14.07 2.28
N ILE A 7 11.92 14.95 2.02
CA ILE A 7 10.54 14.56 1.71
C ILE A 7 10.49 13.66 0.48
N LEU A 8 11.16 14.06 -0.61
CA LEU A 8 11.22 13.27 -1.83
C LEU A 8 11.84 11.88 -1.58
N LEU A 9 12.96 11.83 -0.87
CA LEU A 9 13.68 10.59 -0.60
C LEU A 9 12.84 9.62 0.23
N VAL A 10 12.19 10.11 1.29
CA VAL A 10 11.28 9.28 2.12
C VAL A 10 10.11 8.77 1.29
N SER A 11 9.47 9.63 0.50
CA SER A 11 8.36 9.26 -0.39
C SER A 11 8.74 8.22 -1.43
N CYS A 12 9.91 8.36 -2.04
CA CYS A 12 10.41 7.41 -3.03
C CYS A 12 10.71 6.05 -2.41
N LEU A 13 11.39 6.02 -1.25
CA LEU A 13 11.70 4.78 -0.56
C LEU A 13 10.45 4.07 -0.06
N SER A 14 9.54 4.78 0.60
CA SER A 14 8.29 4.20 1.10
C SER A 14 7.40 3.73 -0.05
N GLY A 15 7.27 4.54 -1.09
CA GLY A 15 6.48 4.21 -2.26
C GLY A 15 7.03 3.00 -3.00
N PHE A 16 8.34 2.89 -3.15
CA PHE A 16 8.98 1.72 -3.75
C PHE A 16 8.73 0.43 -2.97
N ILE A 17 8.77 0.47 -1.63
CA ILE A 17 8.44 -0.68 -0.78
C ILE A 17 6.99 -1.11 -1.02
N TYR A 18 6.06 -0.15 -1.03
CA TYR A 18 4.63 -0.42 -1.26
C TYR A 18 4.39 -1.00 -2.66
N LEU A 19 5.04 -0.44 -3.69
CA LEU A 19 4.96 -0.98 -5.05
C LEU A 19 5.51 -2.41 -5.13
N THR A 20 6.62 -2.70 -4.45
CA THR A 20 7.21 -4.04 -4.42
C THR A 20 6.26 -5.05 -3.77
N ILE A 21 5.69 -4.72 -2.60
CA ILE A 21 4.71 -5.58 -1.93
C ILE A 21 3.46 -5.77 -2.81
N GLY A 22 2.95 -4.68 -3.38
CA GLY A 22 1.79 -4.72 -4.27
C GLY A 22 2.04 -5.57 -5.52
N TYR A 23 3.23 -5.50 -6.10
CA TYR A 23 3.63 -6.33 -7.25
C TYR A 23 3.67 -7.82 -6.90
N LEU A 24 4.30 -8.17 -5.77
CA LEU A 24 4.39 -9.54 -5.29
C LEU A 24 3.01 -10.14 -5.00
N LEU A 25 2.09 -9.36 -4.44
CA LEU A 25 0.72 -9.79 -4.19
C LEU A 25 -0.10 -9.90 -5.49
N THR A 26 -0.20 -8.83 -6.27
CA THR A 26 -1.09 -8.78 -7.43
C THR A 26 -0.66 -9.69 -8.57
N PHE A 27 0.65 -9.78 -8.87
CA PHE A 27 1.14 -10.48 -10.05
C PHE A 27 1.85 -11.80 -9.74
N LYS A 28 2.53 -11.88 -8.59
CA LYS A 28 3.21 -13.12 -8.17
C LYS A 28 2.38 -13.97 -7.21
N GLN A 29 1.23 -13.47 -6.74
CA GLN A 29 0.32 -14.18 -5.84
C GLN A 29 1.01 -14.67 -4.55
N LYS A 30 2.05 -13.95 -4.13
CA LYS A 30 2.85 -14.26 -2.94
C LYS A 30 2.17 -13.74 -1.68
N ALA A 31 1.15 -14.47 -1.24
CA ALA A 31 0.38 -14.15 -0.03
C ALA A 31 1.24 -14.15 1.24
N ASP A 32 2.30 -14.98 1.26
CA ASP A 32 3.30 -15.11 2.33
C ASP A 32 4.03 -13.81 2.68
N VAL A 33 3.98 -12.80 1.81
CA VAL A 33 4.47 -11.44 2.11
C VAL A 33 3.64 -10.77 3.22
N LEU A 34 2.38 -11.18 3.40
CA LEU A 34 1.49 -10.71 4.47
C LEU A 34 1.57 -11.67 5.66
N ASN A 35 2.49 -11.40 6.58
CA ASN A 35 2.64 -12.19 7.80
C ASN A 35 1.44 -12.02 8.76
N GLY A 36 1.22 -13.04 9.59
CA GLY A 36 0.17 -13.02 10.64
C GLY A 36 -1.25 -13.34 10.14
N ILE A 37 -1.40 -13.71 8.87
CA ILE A 37 -2.68 -14.14 8.29
C ILE A 37 -2.69 -15.65 8.09
N ASP A 38 -3.78 -16.30 8.54
CA ASP A 38 -4.04 -17.71 8.27
C ASP A 38 -4.75 -17.89 6.91
N PHE A 39 -3.96 -18.07 5.85
CA PHE A 39 -4.47 -18.21 4.48
C PHE A 39 -5.31 -19.47 4.24
N SER A 40 -5.25 -20.48 5.13
CA SER A 40 -6.07 -21.68 5.02
C SER A 40 -7.58 -21.37 5.11
N LYS A 41 -7.93 -20.23 5.73
CA LYS A 41 -9.31 -19.75 5.92
C LYS A 41 -9.81 -18.86 4.78
N ILE A 42 -9.01 -18.60 3.76
CA ILE A 42 -9.37 -17.78 2.60
C ILE A 42 -9.93 -18.67 1.50
N ALA A 43 -11.11 -18.34 0.99
CA ALA A 43 -11.82 -19.11 -0.03
C ALA A 43 -11.20 -18.93 -1.42
N ASP A 44 -10.81 -17.71 -1.78
CA ASP A 44 -10.19 -17.36 -3.05
C ASP A 44 -8.91 -16.55 -2.80
N LEU A 45 -7.79 -17.26 -2.70
CA LEU A 45 -6.48 -16.66 -2.43
C LEU A 45 -6.02 -15.74 -3.57
N PRO A 46 -6.16 -16.10 -4.87
CA PRO A 46 -5.81 -15.19 -5.96
C PRO A 46 -6.56 -13.86 -5.96
N ALA A 47 -7.88 -13.90 -5.73
CA ALA A 47 -8.68 -12.68 -5.67
C ALA A 47 -8.34 -11.83 -4.43
N PHE A 48 -8.07 -12.47 -3.29
CA PHE A 48 -7.58 -11.81 -2.08
C PHE A 48 -6.27 -11.05 -2.35
N CYS A 49 -5.27 -11.75 -2.90
CA CYS A 49 -3.97 -11.18 -3.21
C CYS A 49 -4.06 -10.02 -4.21
N LYS A 50 -4.89 -10.14 -5.25
CA LYS A 50 -5.13 -9.05 -6.20
C LYS A 50 -5.81 -7.85 -5.55
N TYR A 51 -6.80 -8.08 -4.68
CA TYR A 51 -7.52 -7.02 -4.00
C TYR A 51 -6.62 -6.24 -3.03
N VAL A 52 -5.85 -6.96 -2.20
CA VAL A 52 -4.91 -6.33 -1.26
C VAL A 52 -3.72 -5.71 -2.00
N GLY A 53 -3.13 -6.42 -2.96
CA GLY A 53 -1.98 -5.94 -3.73
C GLY A 53 -2.27 -4.64 -4.48
N ASN A 54 -3.46 -4.50 -5.07
CA ASN A 54 -3.86 -3.26 -5.74
C ASN A 54 -3.91 -2.06 -4.78
N SER A 55 -4.26 -2.27 -3.51
CA SER A 55 -4.24 -1.20 -2.51
C SER A 55 -2.81 -0.73 -2.18
N PHE A 56 -1.86 -1.66 -2.14
CA PHE A 56 -0.43 -1.35 -1.99
C PHE A 56 0.12 -0.62 -3.22
N LEU A 57 -0.22 -1.09 -4.42
CA LEU A 57 0.20 -0.44 -5.67
C LEU A 57 -0.28 1.02 -5.75
N LEU A 58 -1.57 1.23 -5.49
CA LEU A 58 -2.16 2.58 -5.48
C LEU A 58 -1.46 3.47 -4.45
N SER A 59 -1.27 2.97 -3.24
CA SER A 59 -0.65 3.71 -2.14
C SER A 59 0.81 4.06 -2.45
N GLY A 60 1.58 3.13 -3.02
CA GLY A 60 2.96 3.39 -3.42
C GLY A 60 3.07 4.43 -4.54
N ALA A 61 2.22 4.34 -5.56
CA ALA A 61 2.18 5.32 -6.64
C ALA A 61 1.84 6.74 -6.13
N VAL A 62 0.84 6.84 -5.24
CA VAL A 62 0.44 8.13 -4.65
C VAL A 62 1.54 8.70 -3.76
N GLN A 63 2.22 7.89 -2.93
CA GLN A 63 3.31 8.36 -2.07
C GLN A 63 4.47 8.98 -2.86
N ILE A 64 4.86 8.36 -3.98
CA ILE A 64 5.89 8.91 -4.89
C ILE A 64 5.40 10.21 -5.51
N LEU A 65 4.18 10.21 -6.06
CA LEU A 65 3.60 11.38 -6.70
C LEU A 65 3.54 12.59 -5.75
N VAL A 66 3.05 12.41 -4.52
CA VAL A 66 2.97 13.53 -3.56
C VAL A 66 4.32 13.98 -3.07
N GLY A 67 5.31 13.08 -3.00
CA GLY A 67 6.71 13.44 -2.70
C GLY A 67 7.31 14.34 -3.79
N VAL A 68 7.09 14.00 -5.06
CA VAL A 68 7.51 14.82 -6.20
C VAL A 68 6.80 16.18 -6.19
N LEU A 69 5.49 16.22 -5.97
CA LEU A 69 4.73 17.47 -5.91
C LEU A 69 5.17 18.38 -4.76
N ALA A 70 5.45 17.80 -3.59
CA ALA A 70 5.97 18.55 -2.44
C ALA A 70 7.40 19.08 -2.70
N TYR A 71 8.26 18.28 -3.34
CA TYR A 71 9.61 18.70 -3.73
C TYR A 71 9.60 19.87 -4.73
N LEU A 72 8.68 19.85 -5.69
CA LEU A 72 8.49 20.92 -6.69
C LEU A 72 7.70 22.13 -6.15
N ALA A 73 7.40 22.17 -4.84
CA ALA A 73 6.62 23.21 -4.18
C ALA A 73 5.18 23.40 -4.71
N TYR A 74 4.61 22.38 -5.39
CA TYR A 74 3.20 22.37 -5.80
C TYR A 74 2.24 21.96 -4.68
N LEU A 75 2.77 21.42 -3.58
CA LEU A 75 1.98 20.91 -2.46
C LEU A 75 2.55 21.43 -1.14
N ASN A 76 1.68 21.98 -0.28
CA ASN A 76 2.12 22.43 1.04
C ASN A 76 2.37 21.24 1.98
N LEU A 77 3.16 21.47 3.03
CA LEU A 77 3.59 20.42 3.96
C LEU A 77 2.42 19.73 4.67
N MET A 78 1.40 20.48 5.09
CA MET A 78 0.23 19.92 5.79
C MET A 78 -0.57 18.97 4.90
N LEU A 79 -0.81 19.35 3.65
CA LEU A 79 -1.51 18.49 2.69
C LEU A 79 -0.66 17.27 2.33
N PHE A 80 0.66 17.43 2.22
CA PHE A 80 1.59 16.32 2.00
C PHE A 80 1.44 15.29 3.11
N ILE A 81 1.54 15.71 4.37
CA ILE A 81 1.43 14.83 5.53
C ILE A 81 0.07 14.12 5.54
N ALA A 82 -1.02 14.86 5.31
CA ALA A 82 -2.37 14.29 5.30
C ALA A 82 -2.52 13.18 4.25
N ILE A 83 -2.09 13.43 3.01
CA ILE A 83 -2.18 12.44 1.93
C ILE A 83 -1.23 11.26 2.22
N PHE A 84 0.00 11.55 2.65
CA PHE A 84 1.01 10.54 2.93
C PHE A 84 0.52 9.56 4.01
N VAL A 85 -0.04 10.05 5.12
CA VAL A 85 -0.57 9.22 6.21
C VAL A 85 -1.79 8.41 5.75
N LEU A 86 -2.70 9.03 5.02
CA LEU A 86 -3.91 8.36 4.52
C LEU A 86 -3.55 7.18 3.62
N PHE A 87 -2.65 7.37 2.65
CA PHE A 87 -2.24 6.29 1.75
C PHE A 87 -1.25 5.32 2.40
N SER A 88 -0.50 5.72 3.43
CA SER A 88 0.30 4.76 4.21
C SER A 88 -0.57 3.76 4.98
N THR A 89 -1.72 4.19 5.50
CA THR A 89 -2.61 3.34 6.31
C THR A 89 -3.67 2.62 5.49
N LEU A 90 -3.94 3.07 4.26
CA LEU A 90 -4.96 2.50 3.38
C LEU A 90 -4.82 0.98 3.16
N PRO A 91 -3.63 0.40 2.90
CA PRO A 91 -3.51 -1.04 2.70
C PRO A 91 -3.94 -1.87 3.91
N ILE A 92 -3.77 -1.36 5.14
CA ILE A 92 -4.20 -2.05 6.37
C ILE A 92 -5.71 -2.22 6.37
N ILE A 93 -6.45 -1.16 6.03
CA ILE A 93 -7.92 -1.19 5.93
C ILE A 93 -8.35 -2.19 4.86
N TYR A 94 -7.66 -2.23 3.72
CA TYR A 94 -7.96 -3.16 2.65
C TYR A 94 -7.66 -4.61 3.01
N VAL A 95 -6.58 -4.89 3.76
CA VAL A 95 -6.31 -6.23 4.33
C VAL A 95 -7.46 -6.67 5.22
N VAL A 96 -7.89 -5.84 6.17
CA VAL A 96 -9.00 -6.18 7.09
C VAL A 96 -10.31 -6.42 6.32
N LYS A 97 -10.61 -5.58 5.33
CA LYS A 97 -11.79 -5.78 4.47
C LYS A 97 -11.68 -7.05 3.63
N ALA A 98 -10.50 -7.35 3.08
CA ALA A 98 -10.26 -8.55 2.29
C ALA A 98 -10.42 -9.81 3.14
N MET A 99 -9.89 -9.82 4.36
CA MET A 99 -10.06 -10.92 5.30
C MET A 99 -11.53 -11.25 5.53
N ARG A 100 -12.37 -10.23 5.77
CA ARG A 100 -13.83 -10.43 5.94
C ARG A 100 -14.52 -10.86 4.65
N LYS A 101 -14.12 -10.29 3.51
CA LYS A 101 -14.75 -10.53 2.21
C LYS A 101 -14.47 -11.93 1.66
N PHE A 102 -13.27 -12.45 1.88
CA PHE A 102 -12.81 -13.72 1.30
C PHE A 102 -12.71 -14.86 2.33
N GLN A 103 -13.21 -14.65 3.56
CA GLN A 103 -13.27 -15.70 4.57
C GLN A 103 -14.17 -16.84 4.08
N LYS A 104 -13.74 -18.09 4.26
CA LYS A 104 -14.61 -19.26 4.06
C LYS A 104 -15.82 -19.15 4.98
N SER A 105 -17.03 -19.21 4.43
CA SER A 105 -18.24 -19.38 5.24
C SER A 105 -18.12 -20.68 6.01
N ALA A 106 -18.37 -20.64 7.32
CA ALA A 106 -18.56 -21.86 8.10
C ALA A 106 -19.81 -22.56 7.55
N SER A 107 -19.60 -23.71 6.90
CA SER A 107 -20.67 -24.65 6.57
C SER A 107 -21.12 -25.39 7.82
#